data_AF-A0A3D3C036-F1
#
_entry.id   AF-A0A3D3C036-F1
#
_cell.length_a   1.000
_cell.length_b   1.000
_cell.length_c   1.000
_cell.angle_alpha   90.00
_cell.angle_beta   90.00
_cell.angle_gamma   90.00
#
_symmetry.space_group_name_H-M   'P 1'
#
loop_
_entity.id
_entity.type
_entity.pdbx_description
1 polymer ?
#
loop_
_entity_poly.entity_id
_entity_poly.type
_entity_poly.pdbx_seq_one_letter_code
_entity_poly.pdbx_strand_id
1 'polypeptide(L)'
;MGDGWKKDLQASPYNVPASYPVTKSQWSTLHQTPGRSATDFADAGDPDQDGIPNLMEYAMGTHPLEQNTAQVSMSHSAGAIAIQYPVVKTRSDVSLIPETSASLETSEWSEVSAITIDIAGSKRTREASLSTSVTKGFLRLRAVEE
;
A
#
# COMPACT_ATOMS: atom_id res chain seq x y z
N MET A 1 -5.58 -22.29 -12.63
CA MET A 1 -5.56 -20.83 -12.53
C MET A 1 -4.71 -20.51 -11.31
N GLY A 2 -3.59 -19.83 -11.52
CA GLY A 2 -2.52 -19.69 -10.52
C GLY A 2 -2.84 -18.60 -9.50
N ASP A 3 -2.47 -18.88 -8.26
CA ASP A 3 -2.45 -18.03 -7.04
C ASP A 3 -1.42 -16.90 -7.12
N GLY A 4 -1.33 -16.25 -8.29
CA GLY A 4 -0.23 -15.37 -8.67
C GLY A 4 0.23 -14.49 -7.51
N TRP A 5 1.54 -14.42 -7.29
CA TRP A 5 2.24 -13.39 -6.52
C TRP A 5 2.66 -13.66 -5.07
N LYS A 6 2.97 -14.91 -4.70
CA LYS A 6 3.88 -15.15 -3.56
C LYS A 6 5.34 -15.01 -3.97
N LYS A 7 5.80 -13.78 -4.25
CA LYS A 7 7.23 -13.50 -4.51
C LYS A 7 8.10 -13.69 -3.26
N ASP A 8 7.49 -13.60 -2.08
CA ASP A 8 8.19 -13.66 -0.78
C ASP A 8 8.17 -15.08 -0.16
N LEU A 9 7.65 -16.09 -0.88
CA LEU A 9 7.83 -17.49 -0.51
C LEU A 9 9.05 -18.08 -1.22
N GLN A 10 9.90 -18.77 -0.45
CA GLN A 10 11.12 -19.42 -0.94
C GLN A 10 10.85 -20.52 -2.00
N ALA A 11 9.61 -21.01 -2.08
CA ALA A 11 9.12 -21.87 -3.15
C ALA A 11 7.65 -21.54 -3.43
N SER A 12 7.37 -20.86 -4.55
CA SER A 12 6.02 -20.72 -5.07
C SER A 12 5.77 -21.80 -6.14
N PRO A 13 4.73 -22.65 -6.01
CA PRO A 13 4.48 -23.78 -6.92
C PRO A 13 3.87 -23.40 -8.28
N TYR A 14 3.67 -22.11 -8.58
CA TYR A 14 3.02 -21.64 -9.80
C TYR A 14 3.86 -20.59 -10.54
N ASN A 15 3.68 -20.51 -11.86
CA ASN A 15 4.35 -19.58 -12.78
C ASN A 15 4.07 -18.11 -12.41
N VAL A 16 4.76 -17.62 -11.39
CA VAL A 16 4.76 -16.19 -11.02
C VAL A 16 5.33 -15.39 -12.19
N PRO A 17 4.67 -14.30 -12.63
CA PRO A 17 5.25 -13.47 -13.67
C PRO A 17 6.55 -12.82 -13.18
N ALA A 18 7.55 -12.70 -14.07
CA ALA A 18 8.90 -12.25 -13.73
C ALA A 18 8.98 -10.81 -13.18
N SER A 19 7.92 -10.01 -13.33
CA SER A 19 7.83 -8.61 -12.92
C SER A 19 6.42 -8.25 -12.47
N TYR A 20 6.27 -7.38 -11.47
CA TYR A 20 4.97 -6.82 -11.07
C TYR A 20 4.20 -6.25 -12.28
N PRO A 21 2.86 -6.33 -12.32
CA PRO A 21 2.08 -5.63 -13.32
C PRO A 21 2.35 -4.12 -13.19
N VAL A 22 2.57 -3.49 -14.35
CA VAL A 22 3.00 -2.10 -14.45
C VAL A 22 1.83 -1.13 -14.52
N THR A 23 0.60 -1.63 -14.65
CA THR A 23 -0.62 -0.81 -14.52
C THR A 23 -1.66 -1.42 -13.57
N LYS A 24 -2.49 -0.57 -12.93
CA LYS A 24 -3.62 -0.99 -12.07
C LYS A 24 -4.62 -1.86 -12.82
N SER A 25 -4.91 -1.51 -14.08
CA SER A 25 -5.82 -2.26 -14.95
C SER A 25 -5.32 -3.69 -15.23
N GLN A 26 -4.02 -3.84 -15.52
CA GLN A 26 -3.38 -5.15 -15.67
C GLN A 26 -3.43 -5.94 -14.37
N TRP A 27 -3.10 -5.31 -13.25
CA TRP A 27 -3.18 -5.94 -11.93
C TRP A 27 -4.61 -6.44 -11.65
N SER A 28 -5.64 -5.64 -11.87
CA SER A 28 -7.04 -6.03 -11.66
C SER A 28 -7.42 -7.22 -12.55
N THR A 29 -7.11 -7.13 -13.85
CA THR A 29 -7.43 -8.18 -14.83
C THR A 29 -6.79 -9.52 -14.47
N LEU A 30 -5.54 -9.50 -14.00
CA LEU A 30 -4.81 -10.71 -13.63
C LEU A 30 -5.39 -11.42 -12.39
N HIS A 31 -6.12 -10.71 -11.52
CA HIS A 31 -6.73 -11.27 -10.31
C HIS A 31 -8.21 -11.65 -10.49
N GLN A 32 -8.81 -11.37 -11.65
CA GLN A 32 -10.17 -11.82 -11.95
C GLN A 32 -10.25 -13.34 -11.90
N THR A 33 -11.18 -13.85 -11.09
CA THR A 33 -11.37 -15.28 -10.86
C THR A 33 -12.88 -15.60 -10.80
N PRO A 34 -13.31 -16.81 -11.25
CA PRO A 34 -14.72 -17.19 -11.18
C PRO A 34 -15.31 -17.02 -9.77
N GLY A 35 -16.52 -16.46 -9.69
CA GLY A 35 -17.21 -16.21 -8.42
C GLY A 35 -16.87 -14.89 -7.74
N ARG A 36 -16.01 -14.05 -8.35
CA ARG A 36 -15.76 -12.66 -7.93
C ARG A 36 -16.33 -11.67 -8.93
N SER A 37 -16.81 -10.53 -8.42
CA SER A 37 -17.32 -9.43 -9.26
C SER A 37 -16.17 -8.54 -9.72
N ALA A 38 -16.30 -7.88 -10.87
CA ALA A 38 -15.33 -6.86 -11.30
C ALA A 38 -15.22 -5.71 -10.29
N THR A 39 -16.30 -5.40 -9.56
CA THR A 39 -16.33 -4.39 -8.50
C THR A 39 -15.45 -4.75 -7.32
N ASP A 40 -15.16 -6.05 -7.11
CA ASP A 40 -14.27 -6.50 -6.04
C ASP A 40 -12.85 -5.99 -6.24
N PHE A 41 -12.47 -5.64 -7.49
CA PHE A 41 -11.14 -5.15 -7.87
C PHE A 41 -11.09 -3.63 -8.15
N ALA A 42 -12.19 -2.91 -7.88
CA ALA A 42 -12.24 -1.45 -7.96
C ALA A 42 -11.35 -0.80 -6.89
N ASP A 43 -10.87 0.42 -7.08
CA ASP A 43 -9.79 1.00 -6.25
C ASP A 43 -10.08 1.08 -4.76
N ALA A 44 -11.34 1.36 -4.41
CA ALA A 44 -11.82 1.41 -3.02
C ALA A 44 -12.36 0.05 -2.50
N GLY A 45 -12.29 -1.00 -3.32
CA GLY A 45 -12.67 -2.35 -2.92
C GLY A 45 -11.65 -2.96 -1.95
N ASP A 46 -12.15 -3.82 -1.07
CA ASP A 46 -11.40 -4.59 -0.07
C ASP A 46 -12.12 -5.95 0.09
N PRO A 47 -11.95 -6.89 -0.87
CA PRO A 47 -12.77 -8.10 -0.93
C PRO A 47 -12.22 -9.26 -0.08
N ASP A 48 -11.03 -9.12 0.52
CA ASP A 48 -10.46 -10.00 1.55
C ASP A 48 -10.56 -9.44 2.98
N GLN A 49 -11.02 -8.19 3.12
CA GLN A 49 -11.44 -7.56 4.37
C GLN A 49 -10.30 -7.38 5.37
N ASP A 50 -9.10 -7.05 4.88
CA ASP A 50 -7.95 -6.76 5.74
C ASP A 50 -7.80 -5.25 6.06
N GLY A 51 -8.66 -4.41 5.49
CA GLY A 51 -8.68 -2.97 5.67
C GLY A 51 -7.75 -2.21 4.73
N ILE A 52 -7.13 -2.88 3.76
CA ILE A 52 -6.27 -2.28 2.74
C ILE A 52 -7.02 -2.25 1.40
N PRO A 53 -7.35 -1.06 0.88
CA PRO A 53 -8.07 -0.97 -0.39
C PRO A 53 -7.17 -1.32 -1.58
N ASN A 54 -7.78 -1.87 -2.64
CA ASN A 54 -7.10 -2.38 -3.85
C ASN A 54 -6.08 -1.44 -4.49
N LEU A 55 -6.31 -0.11 -4.48
CA LEU A 55 -5.32 0.84 -5.03
C LEU A 55 -4.06 0.91 -4.17
N MET A 56 -4.23 0.85 -2.84
CA MET A 56 -3.11 0.79 -1.91
C MET A 56 -2.39 -0.55 -2.02
N GLU A 57 -3.13 -1.64 -2.15
CA GLU A 57 -2.57 -2.95 -2.42
C GLU A 57 -1.76 -3.02 -3.72
N TYR A 58 -2.30 -2.44 -4.79
CA TYR A 58 -1.58 -2.26 -6.04
C TYR A 58 -0.35 -1.36 -5.86
N ALA A 59 -0.32 -0.37 -5.00
CA ALA A 59 0.92 0.37 -4.77
C ALA A 59 1.97 -0.46 -3.98
N MET A 60 1.51 -1.24 -3.00
CA MET A 60 2.35 -2.05 -2.10
C MET A 60 2.80 -3.39 -2.69
N GLY A 61 2.11 -3.88 -3.72
CA GLY A 61 2.35 -5.19 -4.32
C GLY A 61 1.86 -6.33 -3.45
N THR A 62 0.63 -6.22 -2.97
CA THR A 62 -0.15 -7.28 -2.32
C THR A 62 -1.20 -7.86 -3.26
N HIS A 63 -1.92 -8.88 -2.78
CA HIS A 63 -2.92 -9.62 -3.54
C HIS A 63 -4.32 -9.29 -3.00
N PRO A 64 -5.27 -8.90 -3.86
CA PRO A 64 -6.60 -8.44 -3.45
C PRO A 64 -7.53 -9.48 -2.85
N LEU A 65 -7.06 -10.71 -2.64
CA LEU A 65 -7.88 -11.82 -2.16
C LEU A 65 -7.13 -12.58 -1.05
N GLU A 66 -5.98 -12.05 -0.59
CA GLU A 66 -5.14 -12.65 0.43
C GLU A 66 -4.82 -11.60 1.50
N GLN A 67 -5.37 -11.77 2.69
CA GLN A 67 -5.15 -10.83 3.79
C GLN A 67 -3.66 -10.58 4.04
N ASN A 68 -3.27 -9.32 4.04
CA ASN A 68 -1.91 -8.88 4.23
C ASN A 68 -1.80 -7.99 5.47
N THR A 69 -1.76 -8.64 6.63
CA THR A 69 -1.50 -7.97 7.90
C THR A 69 -0.12 -7.31 7.91
N ALA A 70 -0.02 -6.10 8.48
CA ALA A 70 1.22 -5.39 8.77
C ALA A 70 2.05 -4.87 7.56
N GLN A 71 1.41 -4.58 6.41
CA GLN A 71 2.11 -3.86 5.33
C GLN A 71 2.46 -2.41 5.71
N VAL A 72 1.57 -1.77 6.47
CA VAL A 72 1.78 -0.43 7.01
C VAL A 72 2.00 -0.54 8.50
N SER A 73 3.10 0.03 8.99
CA SER A 73 3.41 0.07 10.41
C SER A 73 3.45 1.50 10.91
N MET A 74 2.77 1.74 12.03
CA MET A 74 2.86 2.98 12.78
C MET A 74 3.81 2.80 13.97
N SER A 75 4.72 3.73 14.16
CA SER A 75 5.58 3.79 15.33
C SER A 75 5.45 5.13 16.04
N HIS A 76 5.70 5.13 17.35
CA HIS A 76 5.77 6.35 18.14
C HIS A 76 7.04 6.33 18.98
N SER A 77 7.66 7.49 19.12
CA SER A 77 8.81 7.72 19.99
C SER A 77 8.61 9.03 20.75
N ALA A 78 9.51 9.34 21.66
CA ALA A 78 9.44 10.61 22.39
C ALA A 78 9.54 11.78 21.39
N GLY A 79 8.42 12.48 21.18
CA GLY A 79 8.34 13.66 20.33
C GLY A 79 8.14 13.39 18.84
N ALA A 80 7.84 12.15 18.41
CA ALA A 80 7.46 11.88 17.02
C ALA A 80 6.51 10.68 16.87
N ILE A 81 5.71 10.71 15.80
CA ILE A 81 5.03 9.53 15.25
C ILE A 81 5.52 9.32 13.81
N ALA A 82 5.60 8.07 13.37
CA ALA A 82 6.03 7.74 12.03
C ALA A 82 5.17 6.65 11.41
N ILE A 83 5.06 6.69 10.09
CA ILE A 83 4.41 5.68 9.25
C ILE A 83 5.44 5.10 8.30
N GLN A 84 5.57 3.78 8.28
CA GLN A 84 6.38 3.05 7.32
C GLN A 84 5.50 2.19 6.43
N TYR A 85 5.81 2.17 5.13
CA TYR A 85 5.01 1.47 4.13
C TYR A 85 5.87 1.10 2.91
N PRO A 86 5.64 -0.06 2.28
CA PRO A 86 6.32 -0.45 1.05
C PRO A 86 5.68 0.22 -0.18
N VAL A 87 6.46 0.40 -1.24
CA VAL A 87 5.94 0.69 -2.58
C VAL A 87 6.72 -0.10 -3.63
N VAL A 88 6.04 -0.58 -4.67
CA VAL A 88 6.68 -1.21 -5.82
C VAL A 88 7.29 -0.13 -6.72
N LYS A 89 8.62 -0.22 -6.95
CA LYS A 89 9.40 0.84 -7.62
C LYS A 89 9.03 1.10 -9.08
N THR A 90 8.46 0.10 -9.75
CA THR A 90 8.19 0.13 -11.20
C THR A 90 6.80 0.65 -11.55
N ARG A 91 5.96 0.95 -10.55
CA ARG A 91 4.61 1.48 -10.76
C ARG A 91 4.68 2.99 -10.69
N SER A 92 4.37 3.65 -11.81
CA SER A 92 4.37 5.11 -11.94
C SER A 92 2.96 5.68 -12.08
N ASP A 93 1.94 4.82 -12.14
CA ASP A 93 0.51 5.16 -12.25
C ASP A 93 -0.18 5.21 -10.89
N VAL A 94 0.57 5.07 -9.78
CA VAL A 94 0.05 5.15 -8.41
C VAL A 94 1.09 5.71 -7.45
N SER A 95 0.63 6.56 -6.53
CA SER A 95 1.42 7.11 -5.43
C SER A 95 0.78 6.83 -4.07
N LEU A 96 1.62 6.54 -3.07
CA LEU A 96 1.24 6.54 -1.66
C LEU A 96 1.78 7.79 -0.98
N ILE A 97 0.85 8.67 -0.60
CA ILE A 97 1.09 10.01 -0.06
C ILE A 97 0.76 10.00 1.43
N PRO A 98 1.75 10.16 2.31
CA PRO A 98 1.51 10.37 3.73
C PRO A 98 0.96 11.76 3.96
N GLU A 99 -0.01 11.87 4.86
CA GLU A 99 -0.64 13.13 5.17
C GLU A 99 -0.78 13.31 6.67
N THR A 100 -0.72 14.56 7.12
CA THR A 100 -0.92 14.96 8.50
C THR A 100 -2.13 15.86 8.66
N SER A 101 -2.75 15.78 9.82
CA SER A 101 -3.71 16.78 10.28
C SER A 101 -3.56 17.05 11.78
N ALA A 102 -3.93 18.25 12.22
CA ALA A 102 -4.02 18.57 13.64
C ALA A 102 -5.33 18.09 14.28
N SER A 103 -6.35 17.77 13.48
CA SER A 103 -7.69 17.41 13.94
C SER A 103 -8.34 16.38 13.00
N LEU A 104 -9.19 15.51 13.53
CA LEU A 104 -10.07 14.64 12.72
C LEU A 104 -11.45 15.28 12.46
N GLU A 105 -11.74 16.40 13.12
CA GLU A 105 -13.02 17.12 12.98
C GLU A 105 -13.10 17.92 11.67
N THR A 106 -11.94 18.30 11.12
CA THR A 106 -11.84 18.99 9.84
C THR A 106 -11.25 18.05 8.79
N SER A 107 -11.70 18.18 7.54
CA SER A 107 -11.15 17.41 6.42
C SER A 107 -9.88 18.05 5.85
N GLU A 108 -9.08 18.72 6.70
CA GLU A 108 -7.87 19.43 6.31
C GLU A 108 -6.65 18.53 6.54
N TRP A 109 -6.08 18.05 5.44
CA TRP A 109 -4.90 17.19 5.44
C TRP A 109 -3.80 17.84 4.60
N SER A 110 -2.56 17.77 5.07
CA SER A 110 -1.38 18.28 4.36
C SER A 110 -0.39 17.17 4.14
N GLU A 111 0.27 17.16 2.98
CA GLU A 111 1.26 16.12 2.65
C GLU A 111 2.47 16.17 3.57
N VAL A 112 3.01 14.99 3.87
CA VAL A 112 4.24 14.81 4.63
C VAL A 112 5.27 14.14 3.74
N SER A 113 6.45 14.75 3.65
CA SER A 113 7.58 14.18 2.92
C SER A 113 7.97 12.82 3.50
N ALA A 114 8.19 11.85 2.62
CA ALA A 114 8.68 10.53 2.98
C ALA A 114 10.06 10.25 2.38
N ILE A 115 10.95 9.65 3.16
CA ILE A 115 12.26 9.16 2.71
C ILE A 115 12.21 7.66 2.44
N THR A 116 13.18 7.15 1.67
CA THR A 116 13.38 5.69 1.52
C THR A 116 14.33 5.21 2.60
N ILE A 117 13.92 4.22 3.39
CA ILE A 117 14.73 3.66 4.48
C ILE A 117 15.29 2.27 4.16
N ASP A 118 14.71 1.57 3.20
CA ASP A 118 15.19 0.26 2.74
C ASP A 118 14.77 -0.03 1.28
N ILE A 119 15.51 -0.91 0.61
CA ILE A 119 15.21 -1.39 -0.74
C ILE A 119 15.41 -2.91 -0.80
N ALA A 120 14.31 -3.65 -0.91
CA ALA A 120 14.30 -5.10 -1.07
C ALA A 120 13.77 -5.49 -2.46
N GLY A 121 14.66 -5.92 -3.35
CA GLY A 121 14.29 -6.36 -4.71
C GLY A 121 13.55 -5.28 -5.50
N SER A 122 12.26 -5.48 -5.76
CA SER A 122 11.40 -4.55 -6.51
C SER A 122 10.62 -3.57 -5.61
N LYS A 123 10.66 -3.74 -4.29
CA LYS A 123 10.00 -2.85 -3.33
C LYS A 123 11.02 -1.90 -2.72
N ARG A 124 10.56 -0.73 -2.30
CA ARG A 124 11.26 0.17 -1.39
C ARG A 124 10.38 0.44 -0.19
N THR A 125 10.95 0.48 0.99
CA THR A 125 10.24 0.88 2.22
C THR A 125 10.43 2.37 2.41
N ARG A 126 9.33 3.09 2.54
CA ARG A 126 9.31 4.53 2.80
C ARG A 126 8.91 4.81 4.24
N GLU A 127 9.42 5.90 4.78
CA GLU A 127 9.04 6.42 6.09
C GLU A 127 8.68 7.90 5.98
N ALA A 128 7.54 8.28 6.56
CA ALA A 128 7.19 9.67 6.85
C ALA A 128 7.01 9.84 8.36
N SER A 129 7.49 10.97 8.88
CA SER A 129 7.53 11.24 10.31
C SER A 129 6.97 12.63 10.61
N LEU A 130 6.17 12.71 11.66
CA LEU A 130 5.61 13.96 12.20
C LEU A 130 6.18 14.21 13.59
N SER A 131 6.77 15.39 13.80
CA SER A 131 7.19 15.82 15.14
C SER A 131 5.97 16.13 16.00
N THR A 132 5.89 15.49 17.16
CA THR A 132 4.87 15.72 18.18
C THR A 132 5.43 16.43 19.42
N SER A 133 6.64 16.99 19.31
CA SER A 133 7.35 17.62 20.43
C SER A 133 6.69 18.91 20.92
N VAL A 134 5.91 19.57 20.05
CA VAL A 134 5.23 20.85 20.34
C VAL A 134 3.74 20.80 20.05
N THR A 135 3.26 19.86 19.25
CA THR A 135 1.86 19.77 18.80
C THR A 135 1.40 18.32 18.73
N LYS A 136 0.10 18.09 18.94
CA LYS A 136 -0.55 16.81 18.63
C LYS A 136 -0.87 16.76 17.14
N GLY A 137 -0.97 15.57 16.59
CA GLY A 137 -1.39 15.39 15.20
C GLY A 137 -1.70 13.95 14.85
N PHE A 138 -2.29 13.77 13.68
CA PHE A 138 -2.69 12.51 13.09
C PHE A 138 -1.86 12.30 11.83
N LEU A 139 -1.49 11.05 11.55
CA LEU A 139 -0.89 10.64 10.30
C LEU A 139 -1.80 9.63 9.61
N ARG A 140 -1.93 9.74 8.29
CA ARG A 140 -2.56 8.73 7.44
C ARG A 140 -1.76 8.51 6.18
N LEU A 141 -2.09 7.45 5.45
CA LEU A 141 -1.58 7.15 4.13
C LEU A 141 -2.73 7.18 3.12
N ARG A 142 -2.57 7.90 2.02
CA ARG A 142 -3.54 7.97 0.94
C ARG A 142 -2.94 7.41 -0.35
N ALA A 143 -3.68 6.57 -1.04
CA ALA A 143 -3.34 6.12 -2.39
C ALA A 143 -3.99 7.04 -3.43
N VAL A 144 -3.26 7.35 -4.51
CA VAL A 144 -3.70 8.26 -5.58
C VAL A 144 -3.25 7.69 -6.92
N GLU A 145 -4.14 7.67 -7.90
CA GLU A 145 -3.78 7.40 -9.30
C GLU A 145 -3.09 8.62 -9.92
N GLU A 146 -2.11 8.39 -10.80
CA GLU A 146 -1.36 9.44 -11.50
C GLU A 146 -1.84 9.62 -12.97
#